data_AF-A0A1H5PV73-F1
#
_entry.id   AF-A0A1H5PV73-F1
#
_cell.length_a   1.000
_cell.length_b   1.000
_cell.length_c   1.000
_cell.angle_alpha   90.00
_cell.angle_beta   90.00
_cell.angle_gamma   90.00
#
_symmetry.space_group_name_H-M   'P 1'
#
loop_
_entity.id
_entity.type
_entity.pdbx_description
1 polymer ?
#
loop_
_entity_poly.entity_id
_entity_poly.type
_entity_poly.pdbx_seq_one_letter_code
_entity_poly.pdbx_strand_id
1 'polypeptide(L)'
;MPSKTDVSDARWIAQVAQHGLVSPSFVPPPRIRRLRDLTRQRTSLVRERSRALNRLEKVLEDAGIKTSLVLTKTLSMSSRAMFEALIAGERDPVVLADLAVGKARSKMTDLREALTGRFEDHHAFLTSQALAHIDAIDAQIAAFDQRIDAETAPLRRQRDLLVTIPGVSTRLAQVVIAETGADMTRFSTAAALASWSGVAPGNNRSAGRSYSGATTHGNVWLKGALGDAAAGLLRVRESVIVLHAMRWPDEVRDPSELYPPATDVSDAEVDEAVELIERMAVDRLEGPDFVDHYTEALEKVIEAKREDRELPEAPEPEKPPGKVLDLMAALQESVEKAKASRGEDTDTEAQVHEIPAKKPAAKAPAKKTVAKKTTAKKAAARKPRRSA
;
A
#
# COMPACT_ATOMS: atom_id res chain seq x y z
N MET A 1 -19.00 -33.37 -36.98
CA MET A 1 -18.07 -33.21 -35.83
C MET A 1 -18.72 -33.91 -34.65
N PRO A 2 -18.05 -34.86 -33.97
CA PRO A 2 -18.65 -35.52 -32.82
C PRO A 2 -18.94 -34.46 -31.75
N SER A 3 -20.16 -34.48 -31.19
CA SER A 3 -20.51 -33.60 -30.08
C SER A 3 -19.61 -33.92 -28.90
N LYS A 4 -18.97 -32.89 -28.33
CA LYS A 4 -18.22 -32.97 -27.09
C LYS A 4 -19.16 -33.52 -26.00
N THR A 5 -18.90 -34.74 -25.53
CA THR A 5 -19.66 -35.37 -24.44
C THR A 5 -18.72 -35.62 -23.26
N ASP A 6 -19.22 -35.50 -22.03
CA ASP A 6 -18.41 -35.75 -20.83
C ASP A 6 -17.83 -37.18 -20.82
N VAL A 7 -18.53 -38.14 -21.44
CA VAL A 7 -18.07 -39.52 -21.60
C VAL A 7 -16.89 -39.65 -22.57
N SER A 8 -16.92 -38.92 -23.70
CA SER A 8 -15.78 -38.91 -24.64
C SER A 8 -14.56 -38.20 -24.05
N ASP A 9 -14.78 -37.09 -23.34
CA ASP A 9 -13.72 -36.33 -22.68
C ASP A 9 -13.08 -37.14 -21.54
N ALA A 10 -13.88 -37.86 -20.74
CA ALA A 10 -13.37 -38.75 -19.69
C ALA A 10 -12.53 -39.91 -20.26
N ARG A 11 -12.97 -40.52 -21.37
CA ARG A 11 -12.24 -41.60 -22.04
C ARG A 11 -10.90 -41.12 -22.60
N TRP A 12 -10.89 -39.93 -23.20
CA TRP A 12 -9.66 -39.28 -23.67
C TRP A 12 -8.71 -38.99 -22.51
N ILE A 13 -9.17 -38.37 -21.42
CA ILE A 13 -8.36 -38.10 -20.23
C ILE A 13 -7.78 -39.39 -19.65
N ALA A 14 -8.55 -40.48 -19.59
CA ALA A 14 -8.08 -41.77 -19.11
C ALA A 14 -6.96 -42.36 -19.99
N GLN A 15 -7.08 -42.27 -21.31
CA GLN A 15 -6.02 -42.70 -22.24
C GLN A 15 -4.75 -41.86 -22.08
N VAL A 16 -4.89 -40.52 -22.06
CA VAL A 16 -3.76 -39.60 -21.86
C VAL A 16 -3.09 -39.87 -20.50
N ALA A 17 -3.87 -40.16 -19.44
CA ALA A 17 -3.33 -40.51 -18.13
C ALA A 17 -2.60 -41.85 -18.13
N GLN A 18 -3.14 -42.88 -18.80
CA GLN A 18 -2.51 -44.20 -18.93
C GLN A 18 -1.16 -44.12 -19.66
N HIS A 19 -1.03 -43.21 -20.62
CA HIS A 19 0.22 -42.97 -21.34
C HIS A 19 1.18 -42.02 -20.60
N GLY A 20 0.87 -41.60 -19.37
CA GLY A 20 1.72 -40.69 -18.59
C GLY A 20 1.80 -39.27 -19.16
N LEU A 21 0.88 -38.90 -20.05
CA LEU A 21 0.83 -37.60 -20.72
C LEU A 21 0.06 -36.54 -19.90
N VAL A 22 -0.47 -36.92 -18.74
CA VAL A 22 -1.10 -35.99 -17.79
C VAL A 22 -0.10 -35.63 -16.69
N SER A 23 0.22 -34.34 -16.58
CA SER A 23 0.96 -33.84 -15.41
C SER A 23 0.10 -34.00 -14.16
N PRO A 24 0.60 -34.67 -13.11
CA PRO A 24 -0.15 -34.82 -11.87
C PRO A 24 -0.47 -33.43 -11.28
N SER A 25 -1.69 -33.27 -10.79
CA SER A 25 -2.09 -32.06 -10.10
C SER A 25 -1.23 -31.87 -8.84
N PHE A 26 -0.92 -30.61 -8.52
CA PHE A 26 -0.14 -30.30 -7.32
C PHE A 26 -0.91 -30.70 -6.06
N VAL A 27 -0.49 -31.79 -5.42
CA VAL A 27 -0.95 -32.19 -4.09
C VAL A 27 0.11 -31.80 -3.07
N PRO A 28 -0.17 -30.87 -2.14
CA PRO A 28 0.81 -30.50 -1.12
C PRO A 28 1.07 -31.64 -0.13
N PRO A 29 2.25 -31.63 0.52
CA PRO A 29 2.54 -32.56 1.62
C PRO A 29 1.48 -32.48 2.73
N PRO A 30 1.28 -33.57 3.51
CA PRO A 30 0.25 -33.61 4.57
C PRO A 30 0.28 -32.44 5.55
N ARG A 31 1.48 -31.95 5.94
CA ARG A 31 1.64 -30.78 6.81
C ARG A 31 1.05 -29.51 6.19
N ILE A 32 1.33 -29.25 4.91
CA ILE A 32 0.81 -28.08 4.19
C ILE A 32 -0.70 -28.18 3.99
N ARG A 33 -1.24 -29.39 3.72
CA ARG A 33 -2.69 -29.59 3.61
C ARG A 33 -3.42 -29.25 4.93
N ARG A 34 -2.91 -29.74 6.07
CA ARG A 34 -3.44 -29.36 7.40
C ARG A 34 -3.36 -27.86 7.64
N LEU A 35 -2.26 -27.23 7.24
CA LEU A 35 -2.11 -25.78 7.36
C LEU A 35 -3.14 -25.02 6.50
N ARG A 36 -3.43 -25.47 5.28
CA ARG A 36 -4.50 -24.91 4.44
C ARG A 36 -5.86 -25.00 5.13
N ASP A 37 -6.19 -26.16 5.69
CA ASP A 37 -7.47 -26.33 6.38
C ASP A 37 -7.60 -25.32 7.54
N LEU A 38 -6.53 -25.14 8.32
CA LEU A 38 -6.50 -24.16 9.41
C LEU A 38 -6.65 -22.71 8.92
N THR A 39 -5.86 -22.28 7.93
CA THR A 39 -5.88 -20.88 7.45
C THR A 39 -7.19 -20.54 6.74
N ARG A 40 -7.76 -21.49 6.00
CA ARG A 40 -9.07 -21.34 5.33
C ARG A 40 -10.21 -21.27 6.34
N GLN A 41 -10.22 -22.16 7.33
CA GLN A 41 -11.24 -22.14 8.38
C GLN A 41 -11.18 -20.85 9.20
N ARG A 42 -9.96 -20.41 9.57
CA ARG A 42 -9.75 -19.12 10.24
C ARG A 42 -10.30 -17.96 9.40
N THR A 43 -10.05 -17.96 8.10
CA THR A 43 -10.58 -16.92 7.19
C THR A 43 -12.12 -16.95 7.12
N SER A 44 -12.73 -18.14 7.12
CA SER A 44 -14.19 -18.30 7.21
C SER A 44 -14.75 -17.74 8.52
N LEU A 45 -14.11 -18.02 9.66
CA LEU A 45 -14.50 -17.49 10.97
C LEU A 45 -14.40 -15.96 11.02
N VAL A 46 -13.33 -15.37 10.46
CA VAL A 46 -13.21 -13.90 10.36
C VAL A 46 -14.38 -13.30 9.56
N ARG A 47 -14.77 -13.93 8.44
CA ARG A 47 -15.95 -13.49 7.66
C ARG A 47 -17.25 -13.66 8.45
N GLU A 48 -17.39 -14.74 9.21
CA GLU A 48 -18.54 -14.98 10.07
C GLU A 48 -18.64 -13.93 11.18
N ARG A 49 -17.52 -13.60 11.82
CA ARG A 49 -17.42 -12.52 12.80
C ARG A 49 -17.90 -11.19 12.23
N SER A 50 -17.48 -10.83 11.02
CA SER A 50 -17.95 -9.61 10.35
C SER A 50 -19.46 -9.64 10.10
N ARG A 51 -20.02 -10.79 9.71
CA ARG A 51 -21.49 -10.93 9.57
C ARG A 51 -22.20 -10.80 10.91
N ALA A 52 -21.64 -11.35 11.99
CA ALA A 52 -22.20 -11.24 13.33
C ALA A 52 -22.20 -9.79 13.83
N LEU A 53 -21.13 -9.04 13.60
CA LEU A 53 -21.07 -7.60 13.88
C LEU A 53 -22.12 -6.81 13.10
N ASN A 54 -22.29 -7.10 11.80
CA ASN A 54 -23.32 -6.44 11.00
C ASN A 54 -24.74 -6.78 11.48
N ARG A 55 -24.97 -7.97 12.05
CA ARG A 55 -26.25 -8.31 12.67
C ARG A 55 -26.47 -7.55 13.98
N LEU A 56 -25.45 -7.46 14.83
CA LEU A 56 -25.49 -6.64 16.04
C LEU A 56 -25.84 -5.19 15.70
N GLU A 57 -25.18 -4.61 14.69
CA GLU A 57 -25.44 -3.25 14.24
C GLU A 57 -26.89 -3.07 13.77
N LYS A 58 -27.43 -4.01 12.98
CA LYS A 58 -28.84 -3.96 12.57
C LYS A 58 -29.83 -3.95 13.74
N VAL A 59 -29.56 -4.74 14.78
CA VAL A 59 -30.41 -4.77 15.99
C VAL A 59 -30.36 -3.42 16.71
N LEU A 60 -29.17 -2.81 16.81
CA LEU A 60 -29.00 -1.51 17.43
C LEU A 60 -29.68 -0.40 16.61
N GLU A 61 -29.55 -0.43 15.28
CA GLU A 61 -30.18 0.53 14.38
C GLU A 61 -31.71 0.47 14.43
N ASP A 62 -32.30 -0.72 14.57
CA ASP A 62 -33.75 -0.91 14.76
C ASP A 62 -34.24 -0.22 16.04
N ALA A 63 -33.45 -0.28 17.11
CA ALA A 63 -33.68 0.47 18.35
C ALA A 63 -33.35 1.97 18.25
N GLY A 64 -32.85 2.46 17.11
CA GLY A 64 -32.39 3.83 16.94
C GLY A 64 -31.02 4.14 17.57
N ILE A 65 -30.28 3.13 18.02
CA ILE A 65 -28.94 3.26 18.60
C ILE A 65 -27.88 3.24 17.49
N LYS A 66 -27.19 4.37 17.26
CA LYS A 66 -26.32 4.60 16.10
C LYS A 66 -24.85 4.83 16.45
N THR A 67 -24.30 3.97 17.32
CA THR A 67 -22.91 4.13 17.80
C THR A 67 -21.86 4.05 16.68
N SER A 68 -22.15 3.39 15.56
CA SER A 68 -21.23 3.26 14.41
C SER A 68 -20.99 4.58 13.66
N LEU A 69 -21.86 5.58 13.81
CA LEU A 69 -21.64 6.92 13.27
C LEU A 69 -20.58 7.71 14.06
N VAL A 70 -20.39 7.36 15.33
CA VAL A 70 -19.53 8.10 16.26
C VAL A 70 -18.21 7.36 16.53
N LEU A 71 -18.30 6.03 16.65
CA LEU A 71 -17.17 5.17 16.98
C LEU A 71 -16.56 4.56 15.72
N THR A 72 -15.22 4.54 15.67
CA THR A 72 -14.47 3.95 14.55
C THR A 72 -14.61 2.43 14.48
N LYS A 73 -14.83 1.77 15.62
CA LYS A 73 -15.03 0.31 15.70
C LYS A 73 -16.39 0.04 16.32
N THR A 74 -17.22 -0.76 15.65
CA THR A 74 -18.54 -1.18 16.13
C THR A 74 -18.45 -1.81 17.51
N LEU A 75 -17.49 -2.70 17.73
CA LEU A 75 -17.24 -3.35 19.03
C LEU A 75 -15.85 -2.95 19.57
N SER A 76 -15.85 -1.93 20.41
CA SER A 76 -14.71 -1.41 21.18
C SER A 76 -14.98 -1.59 22.67
N MET A 77 -14.01 -1.32 23.54
CA MET A 77 -14.25 -1.36 24.99
C MET A 77 -15.41 -0.43 25.41
N SER A 78 -15.50 0.76 24.82
CA SER A 78 -16.58 1.71 25.10
C SER A 78 -17.93 1.20 24.63
N SER A 79 -18.05 0.80 23.36
CA SER A 79 -19.34 0.30 22.87
C SER A 79 -19.75 -1.00 23.54
N ARG A 80 -18.81 -1.88 23.90
CA ARG A 80 -19.09 -3.08 24.68
C ARG A 80 -19.72 -2.73 26.02
N ALA A 81 -19.11 -1.84 26.80
CA ALA A 81 -19.64 -1.42 28.09
C ALA A 81 -21.04 -0.78 27.96
N MET A 82 -21.24 0.06 26.94
CA MET A 82 -22.54 0.67 26.64
C MET A 82 -23.60 -0.37 26.29
N PHE A 83 -23.27 -1.36 25.46
CA PHE A 83 -24.19 -2.42 25.08
C PHE A 83 -24.52 -3.34 26.25
N GLU A 84 -23.56 -3.63 27.12
CA GLU A 84 -23.80 -4.39 28.35
C GLU A 84 -24.70 -3.63 29.33
N ALA A 85 -24.52 -2.31 29.48
CA ALA A 85 -25.41 -1.47 30.27
C ALA A 85 -26.83 -1.40 29.68
N LEU A 86 -26.96 -1.28 28.35
CA LEU A 86 -28.24 -1.41 27.64
C LEU A 86 -28.87 -2.79 27.89
N ILE A 87 -28.10 -3.88 27.84
CA ILE A 87 -28.62 -5.22 28.15
C ILE A 87 -29.09 -5.30 29.62
N ALA A 88 -28.37 -4.66 30.54
CA ALA A 88 -28.70 -4.61 31.96
C ALA A 88 -29.89 -3.72 32.33
N GLY A 89 -30.45 -2.98 31.36
CA GLY A 89 -31.66 -2.17 31.55
C GLY A 89 -31.42 -0.66 31.62
N GLU A 90 -30.17 -0.17 31.50
CA GLU A 90 -29.90 1.27 31.46
C GLU A 90 -30.37 1.87 30.14
N ARG A 91 -31.04 3.03 30.20
CA ARG A 91 -31.62 3.71 29.03
C ARG A 91 -31.27 5.20 28.96
N ASP A 92 -30.69 5.76 30.01
CA ASP A 92 -30.24 7.15 30.02
C ASP A 92 -29.01 7.32 29.11
N PRO A 93 -29.12 8.06 27.99
CA PRO A 93 -28.01 8.28 27.08
C PRO A 93 -26.81 8.98 27.74
N VAL A 94 -27.04 9.77 28.80
CA VAL A 94 -25.98 10.43 29.56
C VAL A 94 -25.15 9.40 30.31
N VAL A 95 -25.81 8.50 31.06
CA VAL A 95 -25.15 7.43 31.82
C VAL A 95 -24.39 6.49 30.88
N LEU A 96 -25.03 6.10 29.77
CA LEU A 96 -24.39 5.24 28.76
C LEU A 96 -23.16 5.92 28.14
N ALA A 97 -23.26 7.20 27.73
CA ALA A 97 -22.14 7.93 27.13
C ALA A 97 -20.97 8.13 28.10
N ASP A 98 -21.23 8.22 29.41
CA ASP A 98 -20.19 8.37 30.44
C ASP A 98 -19.32 7.09 30.59
N LEU A 99 -19.75 5.95 30.05
CA LEU A 99 -18.94 4.72 29.92
C LEU A 99 -17.86 4.82 28.82
N ALA A 100 -17.83 5.91 28.05
CA ALA A 100 -16.83 6.13 27.02
C ALA A 100 -15.42 6.29 27.62
N VAL A 101 -14.44 5.62 27.01
CA VAL A 101 -13.03 5.67 27.43
C VAL A 101 -12.13 6.17 26.31
N GLY A 102 -10.97 6.75 26.68
CA GLY A 102 -9.96 7.22 25.74
C GLY A 102 -10.51 8.25 24.73
N LYS A 103 -10.25 8.03 23.44
CA LYS A 103 -10.68 8.93 22.35
C LYS A 103 -12.20 8.99 22.15
N ALA A 104 -12.97 8.04 22.68
CA ALA A 104 -14.43 8.10 22.61
C ALA A 104 -14.99 9.19 23.53
N ARG A 105 -14.30 9.49 24.65
CA ARG A 105 -14.73 10.50 25.63
C ARG A 105 -14.78 11.92 25.05
N SER A 106 -13.93 12.24 24.07
CA SER A 106 -14.00 13.54 23.39
C SER A 106 -15.23 13.70 22.49
N LYS A 107 -16.01 12.62 22.28
CA LYS A 107 -17.22 12.60 21.44
C LYS A 107 -18.51 12.40 22.26
N MET A 108 -18.49 12.74 23.56
CA MET A 108 -19.62 12.49 24.46
C MET A 108 -20.94 13.09 23.97
N THR A 109 -20.94 14.30 23.40
CA THR A 109 -22.17 14.93 22.87
C THR A 109 -22.78 14.09 21.76
N ASP A 110 -21.98 13.71 20.76
CA ASP A 110 -22.42 12.87 19.65
C ASP A 110 -22.84 11.46 20.12
N LEU A 111 -22.15 10.92 21.13
CA LEU A 111 -22.50 9.63 21.72
C LEU A 111 -23.87 9.66 22.41
N ARG A 112 -24.18 10.73 23.16
CA ARG A 112 -25.51 10.89 23.79
C ARG A 112 -26.61 10.92 22.75
N GLU A 113 -26.40 11.64 21.64
CA GLU A 113 -27.34 11.65 20.53
C GLU A 113 -27.46 10.24 19.90
N ALA A 114 -26.34 9.59 19.62
CA ALA A 114 -26.32 8.24 19.04
C ALA A 114 -26.92 7.15 19.95
N LEU A 115 -26.96 7.35 21.27
CA LEU A 115 -27.53 6.44 22.26
C LEU A 115 -28.98 6.78 22.59
N THR A 116 -29.54 7.85 22.01
CA THR A 116 -30.95 8.21 22.16
C THR A 116 -31.80 7.36 21.22
N GLY A 117 -32.52 6.39 21.76
CA GLY A 117 -33.34 5.46 20.99
C GLY A 117 -34.39 4.73 21.81
N ARG A 118 -35.13 3.83 21.16
CA ARG A 118 -36.12 2.93 21.79
C ARG A 118 -35.53 1.53 21.94
N PHE A 119 -34.66 1.38 22.92
CA PHE A 119 -34.08 0.09 23.25
C PHE A 119 -34.97 -0.66 24.24
N GLU A 120 -35.61 -1.72 23.77
CA GLU A 120 -36.57 -2.54 24.53
C GLU A 120 -35.95 -3.88 24.95
N ASP A 121 -36.64 -4.63 25.81
CA ASP A 121 -36.18 -5.95 26.28
C ASP A 121 -35.97 -6.95 25.13
N HIS A 122 -36.74 -6.81 24.04
CA HIS A 122 -36.54 -7.58 22.82
C HIS A 122 -35.16 -7.32 22.21
N HIS A 123 -34.76 -6.05 22.11
CA HIS A 123 -33.45 -5.66 21.61
C HIS A 123 -32.35 -6.13 22.57
N ALA A 124 -32.55 -6.00 23.89
CA ALA A 124 -31.63 -6.50 24.90
C ALA A 124 -31.32 -7.98 24.71
N PHE A 125 -32.35 -8.80 24.50
CA PHE A 125 -32.18 -10.23 24.22
C PHE A 125 -31.35 -10.44 22.93
N LEU A 126 -31.73 -9.82 21.81
CA LEU A 126 -31.03 -9.99 20.53
C LEU A 126 -29.56 -9.52 20.59
N THR A 127 -29.29 -8.36 21.21
CA THR A 127 -27.95 -7.82 21.42
C THR A 127 -27.11 -8.78 22.28
N SER A 128 -27.69 -9.35 23.35
CA SER A 128 -26.97 -10.31 24.20
C SER A 128 -26.55 -11.57 23.44
N GLN A 129 -27.44 -12.12 22.61
CA GLN A 129 -27.14 -13.29 21.77
C GLN A 129 -26.09 -12.98 20.71
N ALA A 130 -26.16 -11.79 20.10
CA ALA A 130 -25.17 -11.36 19.12
C ALA A 130 -23.78 -11.19 19.74
N LEU A 131 -23.68 -10.58 20.92
CA LEU A 131 -22.41 -10.43 21.66
C LEU A 131 -21.83 -11.79 22.05
N ALA A 132 -22.63 -12.69 22.61
CA ALA A 132 -22.17 -14.03 22.97
C ALA A 132 -21.65 -14.83 21.76
N HIS A 133 -22.31 -14.71 20.60
CA HIS A 133 -21.86 -15.35 19.37
C HIS A 133 -20.55 -14.74 18.84
N ILE A 134 -20.39 -13.41 18.90
CA ILE A 134 -19.13 -12.74 18.55
C ILE A 134 -17.99 -13.22 19.45
N ASP A 135 -18.22 -13.29 20.77
CA ASP A 135 -17.21 -13.75 21.74
C ASP A 135 -16.80 -15.20 21.48
N ALA A 136 -17.74 -16.07 21.15
CA ALA A 136 -17.47 -17.46 20.80
C ALA A 136 -16.63 -17.57 19.51
N ILE A 137 -16.96 -16.78 18.48
CA ILE A 137 -16.16 -16.75 17.24
C ILE A 137 -14.76 -16.19 17.51
N ASP A 138 -14.64 -15.15 18.33
CA ASP A 138 -13.34 -14.57 18.70
C ASP A 138 -12.45 -15.57 19.44
N ALA A 139 -13.02 -16.36 20.36
CA ALA A 139 -12.30 -17.45 21.01
C ALA A 139 -11.85 -18.53 20.02
N GLN A 140 -12.70 -18.88 19.05
CA GLN A 140 -12.33 -19.82 17.99
C GLN A 140 -11.21 -19.27 17.11
N ILE A 141 -11.30 -18.02 16.64
CA ILE A 141 -10.24 -17.36 15.86
C ILE A 141 -8.92 -17.40 16.63
N ALA A 142 -8.93 -17.07 17.92
CA ALA A 142 -7.73 -17.11 18.76
C ALA A 142 -7.13 -18.53 18.86
N ALA A 143 -7.96 -19.57 18.97
CA ALA A 143 -7.50 -20.96 18.98
C ALA A 143 -6.87 -21.37 17.63
N PHE A 144 -7.49 -20.98 16.51
CA PHE A 144 -6.92 -21.21 15.18
C PHE A 144 -5.62 -20.43 14.97
N ASP A 145 -5.54 -19.19 15.43
CA ASP A 145 -4.34 -18.36 15.42
C ASP A 145 -3.17 -19.06 16.09
N GLN A 146 -3.36 -19.52 17.34
CA GLN A 146 -2.33 -20.26 18.08
C GLN A 146 -1.90 -21.54 17.36
N ARG A 147 -2.85 -22.29 16.78
CA ARG A 147 -2.53 -23.52 16.06
C ARG A 147 -1.77 -23.25 14.76
N ILE A 148 -2.15 -22.22 14.02
CA ILE A 148 -1.45 -21.79 12.80
C ILE A 148 -0.03 -21.33 13.15
N ASP A 149 0.15 -20.57 14.24
CA ASP A 149 1.46 -20.13 14.70
C ASP A 149 2.37 -21.32 15.04
N ALA A 150 1.84 -22.34 15.71
CA ALA A 150 2.58 -23.57 16.01
C ALA A 150 2.96 -24.37 14.75
N GLU A 151 2.03 -24.55 13.81
CA GLU A 151 2.29 -25.30 12.56
C GLU A 151 3.22 -24.57 11.60
N THR A 152 3.27 -23.24 11.67
CA THR A 152 4.15 -22.40 10.82
C THR A 152 5.50 -22.10 11.46
N ALA A 153 5.73 -22.47 12.73
CA ALA A 153 7.01 -22.28 13.41
C ALA A 153 8.24 -22.85 12.66
N PRO A 154 8.18 -24.05 12.03
CA PRO A 154 9.28 -24.57 11.23
C PRO A 154 9.56 -23.76 9.95
N LEU A 155 8.60 -22.96 9.50
CA LEU A 155 8.67 -22.12 8.29
C LEU A 155 8.83 -20.63 8.66
N ARG A 156 9.36 -20.35 9.86
CA ARG A 156 9.57 -19.00 10.38
C ARG A 156 10.39 -18.14 9.42
N ARG A 157 11.49 -18.66 8.89
CA ARG A 157 12.35 -17.93 7.94
C ARG A 157 11.56 -17.48 6.71
N GLN A 158 10.83 -18.38 6.08
CA GLN A 158 10.01 -18.07 4.89
C GLN A 158 8.93 -17.05 5.22
N ARG A 159 8.29 -17.18 6.39
CA ARG A 159 7.27 -16.24 6.85
C ARG A 159 7.86 -14.85 7.06
N ASP A 160 9.00 -14.76 7.73
CA ASP A 160 9.62 -13.47 8.07
C ASP A 160 10.13 -12.77 6.80
N LEU A 161 10.65 -13.52 5.82
CA LEU A 161 10.98 -12.99 4.49
C LEU A 161 9.74 -12.44 3.77
N LEU A 162 8.62 -13.16 3.79
CA LEU A 162 7.37 -12.68 3.18
C LEU A 162 6.85 -11.41 3.85
N VAL A 163 6.99 -11.28 5.18
CA VAL A 163 6.57 -10.07 5.92
C VAL A 163 7.38 -8.84 5.53
N THR A 164 8.58 -9.00 4.95
CA THR A 164 9.34 -7.87 4.41
C THR A 164 8.73 -7.26 3.14
N ILE A 165 7.74 -7.92 2.53
CA ILE A 165 7.03 -7.40 1.37
C ILE A 165 5.97 -6.41 1.85
N PRO A 166 5.94 -5.17 1.31
CA PRO A 166 4.90 -4.20 1.64
C PRO A 166 3.49 -4.80 1.50
N GLY A 167 2.66 -4.57 2.52
CA GLY A 167 1.29 -5.06 2.63
C GLY A 167 1.14 -6.50 3.11
N VAL A 168 2.22 -7.24 3.29
CA VAL A 168 2.17 -8.64 3.75
C VAL A 168 2.32 -8.72 5.26
N SER A 169 1.18 -8.86 5.96
CA SER A 169 1.19 -9.15 7.41
C SER A 169 1.62 -10.59 7.71
N THR A 170 1.98 -10.88 8.96
CA THR A 170 2.29 -12.25 9.42
C THR A 170 1.18 -13.24 9.09
N ARG A 171 -0.09 -12.86 9.29
CA ARG A 171 -1.24 -13.72 8.99
C ARG A 171 -1.37 -13.98 7.50
N LEU A 172 -1.11 -12.96 6.68
CA LEU A 172 -1.14 -13.08 5.22
C LEU A 172 0.01 -13.95 4.70
N ALA A 173 1.22 -13.79 5.25
CA ALA A 173 2.36 -14.65 4.96
C ALA A 173 2.07 -16.14 5.28
N GLN A 174 1.38 -16.41 6.38
CA GLN A 174 0.95 -17.78 6.72
C GLN A 174 -0.05 -18.36 5.71
N VAL A 175 -0.98 -17.54 5.19
CA VAL A 175 -1.88 -17.94 4.09
C VAL A 175 -1.08 -18.22 2.81
N VAL A 176 -0.14 -17.35 2.45
CA VAL A 176 0.74 -17.55 1.28
C VAL A 176 1.51 -18.86 1.42
N ILE A 177 2.12 -19.12 2.58
CA ILE A 177 2.82 -20.38 2.87
C ILE A 177 1.88 -21.58 2.77
N ALA A 178 0.67 -21.50 3.33
CA ALA A 178 -0.31 -22.59 3.28
C ALA A 178 -0.71 -22.90 1.84
N GLU A 179 -0.99 -21.88 1.04
CA GLU A 179 -1.47 -22.05 -0.33
C GLU A 179 -0.34 -22.42 -1.30
N THR A 180 0.86 -21.89 -1.14
CA THR A 180 1.98 -22.22 -2.03
C THR A 180 2.76 -23.47 -1.60
N GLY A 181 2.73 -23.81 -0.31
CA GLY A 181 3.48 -24.90 0.29
C GLY A 181 4.92 -24.55 0.69
N ALA A 182 5.32 -23.27 0.60
CA ALA A 182 6.67 -22.74 0.88
C ALA A 182 7.81 -23.25 -0.03
N ASP A 183 7.62 -24.36 -0.74
CA ASP A 183 8.53 -24.82 -1.80
C ASP A 183 8.17 -24.16 -3.14
N MET A 184 8.98 -23.16 -3.52
CA MET A 184 8.77 -22.43 -4.78
C MET A 184 9.27 -23.19 -6.01
N THR A 185 10.04 -24.28 -5.87
CA THR A 185 10.51 -25.09 -7.02
C THR A 185 9.36 -25.73 -7.81
N ARG A 186 8.17 -25.77 -7.20
CA ARG A 186 6.92 -26.22 -7.83
C ARG A 186 6.42 -25.27 -8.92
N PHE A 187 6.92 -24.03 -8.95
CA PHE A 187 6.60 -23.03 -9.95
C PHE A 187 7.84 -22.75 -10.80
N SER A 188 7.74 -22.90 -12.12
CA SER A 188 8.85 -22.66 -13.04
C SER A 188 9.28 -21.18 -13.06
N THR A 189 8.32 -20.27 -12.87
CA THR A 189 8.55 -18.82 -12.83
C THR A 189 7.57 -18.14 -11.88
N ALA A 190 7.87 -16.90 -11.47
CA ALA A 190 6.92 -16.06 -10.75
C ALA A 190 5.62 -15.83 -11.54
N ALA A 191 5.70 -15.73 -12.88
CA ALA A 191 4.53 -15.63 -13.74
C ALA A 191 3.64 -16.89 -13.68
N ALA A 192 4.25 -18.08 -13.54
CA ALA A 192 3.49 -19.31 -13.34
C ALA A 192 2.72 -19.30 -12.01
N LEU A 193 3.32 -18.79 -10.94
CA LEU A 193 2.63 -18.59 -9.65
C LEU A 193 1.47 -17.59 -9.78
N ALA A 194 1.67 -16.46 -10.46
CA ALA A 194 0.63 -15.44 -10.67
C ALA A 194 -0.55 -15.95 -11.51
N SER A 195 -0.26 -16.77 -12.53
CA SER A 195 -1.29 -17.45 -13.33
C SER A 195 -2.05 -18.48 -12.49
N TRP A 196 -1.35 -19.30 -11.71
CA TRP A 196 -1.94 -20.32 -10.84
C TRP A 196 -2.81 -19.72 -9.73
N SER A 197 -2.38 -18.59 -9.13
CA SER A 197 -3.17 -17.88 -8.13
C SER A 197 -4.41 -17.19 -8.71
N GLY A 198 -4.46 -17.00 -10.03
CA GLY A 198 -5.58 -16.35 -10.72
C GLY A 198 -5.57 -14.82 -10.59
N VAL A 199 -4.38 -14.22 -10.43
CA VAL A 199 -4.20 -12.75 -10.47
C VAL A 199 -3.74 -12.25 -11.84
N ALA A 200 -3.22 -13.14 -12.69
CA ALA A 200 -2.87 -12.77 -14.06
C ALA A 200 -4.13 -12.61 -14.94
N PRO A 201 -4.33 -11.47 -15.63
CA PRO A 201 -5.45 -11.30 -16.56
C PRO A 201 -5.32 -12.24 -17.75
N GLY A 202 -6.46 -12.71 -18.28
CA GLY A 202 -6.48 -13.55 -19.48
C GLY A 202 -6.01 -12.79 -20.72
N ASN A 203 -5.18 -13.41 -21.55
CA ASN A 203 -4.74 -12.84 -22.83
C ASN A 203 -5.57 -13.43 -23.99
N ASN A 204 -6.88 -13.18 -23.99
CA ASN A 204 -7.79 -13.70 -25.00
C ASN A 204 -7.78 -12.80 -26.25
N ARG A 205 -6.87 -13.07 -27.19
CA ARG A 205 -6.76 -12.32 -28.45
C ARG A 205 -6.95 -13.26 -29.64
N SER A 206 -7.83 -12.89 -30.57
CA SER A 206 -7.96 -13.59 -31.86
C SER A 206 -8.16 -12.58 -33.00
N ALA A 207 -7.53 -12.85 -34.15
CA ALA A 207 -7.61 -12.00 -35.35
C ALA A 207 -7.38 -10.48 -35.07
N GLY A 208 -6.43 -10.15 -34.19
CA GLY A 208 -6.11 -8.76 -33.83
C GLY A 208 -7.08 -8.08 -32.85
N ARG A 209 -8.18 -8.74 -32.47
CA ARG A 209 -9.14 -8.25 -31.47
C ARG A 209 -8.85 -8.86 -30.10
N SER A 210 -8.85 -8.02 -29.08
CA SER A 210 -8.79 -8.44 -27.67
C SER A 210 -10.21 -8.63 -27.14
N TYR A 211 -10.46 -9.78 -26.51
CA TYR A 211 -11.71 -10.12 -25.81
C TYR A 211 -11.57 -9.89 -24.31
N SER A 212 -12.39 -10.56 -23.49
CA SER A 212 -12.35 -10.42 -22.03
C SER A 212 -10.97 -10.77 -21.47
N GLY A 213 -10.43 -9.85 -20.66
CA GLY A 213 -9.21 -10.06 -19.85
C GLY A 213 -9.49 -10.74 -18.51
N ALA A 214 -10.59 -11.48 -18.40
CA ALA A 214 -11.03 -12.06 -17.13
C ALA A 214 -9.93 -12.97 -16.57
N THR A 215 -9.61 -12.77 -15.30
CA THR A 215 -8.69 -13.66 -14.57
C THR A 215 -9.32 -15.05 -14.43
N THR A 216 -8.49 -16.09 -14.44
CA THR A 216 -8.94 -17.45 -14.12
C THR A 216 -9.46 -17.54 -12.67
N HIS A 217 -10.21 -18.61 -12.36
CA HIS A 217 -10.69 -18.84 -10.99
C HIS A 217 -9.54 -18.94 -9.98
N GLY A 218 -8.44 -19.59 -10.37
CA GLY A 218 -7.20 -19.70 -9.60
C GLY A 218 -7.40 -20.22 -8.18
N ASN A 219 -6.44 -19.93 -7.30
CA ASN A 219 -6.56 -20.20 -5.88
C ASN A 219 -7.25 -19.03 -5.18
N VAL A 220 -8.53 -19.18 -4.87
CA VAL A 220 -9.36 -18.12 -4.27
C VAL A 220 -8.84 -17.58 -2.93
N TRP A 221 -8.14 -18.41 -2.14
CA TRP A 221 -7.60 -18.02 -0.84
C TRP A 221 -6.32 -17.22 -0.99
N LEU A 222 -5.42 -17.68 -1.87
CA LEU A 222 -4.22 -16.92 -2.20
C LEU A 222 -4.55 -15.61 -2.92
N LYS A 223 -5.50 -15.63 -3.86
CA LYS A 223 -5.99 -14.44 -4.55
C LYS A 223 -6.56 -13.42 -3.58
N GLY A 224 -7.37 -13.86 -2.62
CA GLY A 224 -7.90 -13.00 -1.56
C GLY A 224 -6.78 -12.37 -0.73
N ALA A 225 -5.81 -13.18 -0.28
CA ALA A 225 -4.65 -12.70 0.46
C ALA A 225 -3.82 -11.68 -0.35
N LEU A 226 -3.57 -11.92 -1.64
CA LEU A 226 -2.84 -10.97 -2.48
C LEU A 226 -3.64 -9.66 -2.69
N GLY A 227 -4.97 -9.75 -2.77
CA GLY A 227 -5.85 -8.58 -2.82
C GLY A 227 -5.79 -7.74 -1.54
N ASP A 228 -5.75 -8.39 -0.37
CA ASP A 228 -5.59 -7.71 0.93
C ASP A 228 -4.23 -7.00 1.04
N ALA A 229 -3.16 -7.61 0.49
CA ALA A 229 -1.82 -7.02 0.50
C ALA A 229 -1.70 -5.80 -0.44
N ALA A 230 -2.42 -5.81 -1.56
CA ALA A 230 -2.35 -4.78 -2.60
C ALA A 230 -3.63 -3.92 -2.67
N ALA A 231 -4.11 -3.46 -1.52
CA ALA A 231 -5.33 -2.66 -1.45
C ALA A 231 -5.19 -1.34 -2.24
N GLY A 232 -6.24 -1.00 -2.99
CA GLY A 232 -6.27 0.20 -3.83
C GLY A 232 -7.58 0.97 -3.70
N LEU A 233 -7.52 2.28 -3.89
CA LEU A 233 -8.67 3.18 -3.90
C LEU A 233 -8.92 3.67 -5.33
N LEU A 234 -10.10 3.39 -5.86
CA LEU A 234 -10.55 3.96 -7.13
C LEU A 234 -11.26 5.30 -6.88
N ARG A 235 -10.88 6.32 -7.64
CA ARG A 235 -11.54 7.63 -7.64
C ARG A 235 -11.81 8.08 -9.07
N VAL A 236 -12.98 8.66 -9.30
CA VAL A 236 -13.25 9.42 -10.51
C VAL A 236 -12.67 10.82 -10.31
N ARG A 237 -11.78 11.25 -11.19
CA ARG A 237 -11.31 12.64 -11.27
C ARG A 237 -11.60 13.15 -12.66
N GLU A 238 -12.45 14.17 -12.74
CA GLU A 238 -12.93 14.72 -14.01
C GLU A 238 -13.47 13.60 -14.91
N SER A 239 -12.81 13.36 -16.04
CA SER A 239 -13.19 12.36 -17.05
C SER A 239 -12.38 11.07 -16.97
N VAL A 240 -11.55 10.86 -15.93
CA VAL A 240 -10.68 9.69 -15.78
C VAL A 240 -10.93 8.95 -14.46
N ILE A 241 -10.70 7.62 -14.50
CA ILE A 241 -10.67 6.77 -13.30
C ILE A 241 -9.22 6.63 -12.87
N VAL A 242 -8.92 7.03 -11.64
CA VAL A 242 -7.60 6.94 -11.03
C VAL A 242 -7.60 5.82 -9.99
N LEU A 243 -6.64 4.89 -10.11
CA LEU A 243 -6.34 3.90 -9.08
C LEU A 243 -5.18 4.41 -8.21
N HIS A 244 -5.46 4.64 -6.94
CA HIS A 244 -4.44 4.93 -5.94
C HIS A 244 -4.05 3.64 -5.24
N ALA A 245 -2.79 3.21 -5.37
CA ALA A 245 -2.24 2.17 -4.51
C ALA A 245 -2.19 2.69 -3.06
N MET A 246 -2.81 1.98 -2.13
CA MET A 246 -2.78 2.37 -0.72
C MET A 246 -1.57 1.74 -0.04
N ARG A 247 -0.91 2.52 0.80
CA ARG A 247 0.15 2.07 1.69
C ARG A 247 -0.38 1.99 3.12
N TRP A 248 0.12 1.03 3.88
CA TRP A 248 -0.20 0.93 5.29
C TRP A 248 0.49 2.05 6.07
N PRO A 249 -0.05 2.50 7.22
CA PRO A 249 0.51 3.64 7.96
C PRO A 249 1.99 3.50 8.31
N ASP A 250 2.45 2.28 8.59
CA ASP A 250 3.83 1.92 8.86
C ASP A 250 4.75 1.96 7.62
N GLU A 251 4.18 2.02 6.42
CA GLU A 251 4.89 2.14 5.15
C GLU A 251 5.01 3.59 4.66
N VAL A 252 4.29 4.53 5.30
CA VAL A 252 4.31 5.94 4.92
C VAL A 252 5.47 6.62 5.64
N ARG A 253 6.47 7.07 4.86
CA ARG A 253 7.56 7.91 5.37
C ARG A 253 7.03 9.27 5.82
N ASP A 254 7.66 9.86 6.82
CA ASP A 254 7.32 11.21 7.24
C ASP A 254 7.70 12.20 6.12
N PRO A 255 6.80 13.08 5.66
CA PRO A 255 7.11 14.06 4.62
C PRO A 255 8.29 14.97 4.97
N SER A 256 8.55 15.20 6.26
CA SER A 256 9.69 16.00 6.73
C SER A 256 11.04 15.40 6.34
N GLU A 257 11.14 14.09 6.19
CA GLU A 257 12.35 13.38 5.76
C GLU A 257 12.65 13.57 4.27
N LEU A 258 11.66 13.99 3.48
CA LEU A 258 11.79 14.16 2.03
C LEU A 258 12.12 15.60 1.63
N TYR A 259 11.93 16.58 2.54
CA TYR A 259 12.26 17.95 2.20
C TYR A 259 13.77 18.13 2.15
N PRO A 260 14.29 18.74 1.07
CA PRO A 260 15.67 19.18 1.08
C PRO A 260 15.88 20.19 2.23
N PRO A 261 17.09 20.30 2.77
CA PRO A 261 17.40 21.30 3.77
C PRO A 261 17.02 22.69 3.24
N ALA A 262 16.42 23.51 4.10
CA ALA A 262 16.04 24.88 3.75
C ALA A 262 17.30 25.63 3.29
N THR A 263 17.31 26.02 2.02
CA THR A 263 18.43 26.67 1.34
C THR A 263 17.91 27.93 0.68
N ASP A 264 18.61 29.05 0.84
CA ASP A 264 18.30 30.28 0.13
C ASP A 264 18.70 30.12 -1.33
N VAL A 265 17.72 30.17 -2.23
CA VAL A 265 17.90 30.07 -3.68
C VAL A 265 17.42 31.36 -4.31
N SER A 266 18.21 31.93 -5.22
CA SER A 266 17.84 33.13 -5.98
C SER A 266 16.95 32.80 -7.18
N ASP A 267 16.15 33.76 -7.62
CA ASP A 267 15.28 33.58 -8.80
C ASP A 267 16.09 33.21 -10.06
N ALA A 268 17.31 33.75 -10.20
CA ALA A 268 18.20 33.44 -11.32
C ALA A 268 18.67 31.97 -11.33
N GLU A 269 18.95 31.39 -10.15
CA GLU A 269 19.32 29.97 -10.03
C GLU A 269 18.14 29.04 -10.35
N VAL A 270 16.92 29.47 -10.03
CA VAL A 270 15.70 28.74 -10.40
C VAL A 270 15.50 28.77 -11.91
N ASP A 271 15.64 29.93 -12.55
CA ASP A 271 15.47 30.08 -14.00
C ASP A 271 16.49 29.24 -14.78
N GLU A 272 17.75 29.24 -14.34
CA GLU A 272 18.81 28.43 -14.97
C GLU A 272 18.56 26.92 -14.78
N ALA A 273 18.09 26.50 -13.60
CA ALA A 273 17.74 25.10 -13.35
C ALA A 273 16.56 24.65 -14.22
N VAL A 274 15.55 25.50 -14.42
CA VAL A 274 14.43 25.20 -15.33
C VAL A 274 14.92 25.07 -16.76
N GLU A 275 15.78 25.97 -17.23
CA GLU A 275 16.34 25.91 -18.58
C GLU A 275 17.20 24.64 -18.78
N LEU A 276 17.95 24.23 -17.76
CA LEU A 276 18.69 22.97 -17.77
C LEU A 276 17.76 21.76 -17.87
N ILE A 277 16.68 21.74 -17.08
CA ILE A 277 15.66 20.66 -17.15
C ILE A 277 15.05 20.59 -18.54
N GLU A 278 14.71 21.72 -19.16
CA GLU A 278 14.17 21.76 -20.52
C GLU A 278 15.17 21.26 -21.56
N ARG A 279 16.46 21.58 -21.41
CA ARG A 279 17.52 21.08 -22.30
C ARG A 279 17.80 19.58 -22.11
N MET A 280 17.68 19.09 -20.88
CA MET A 280 17.84 17.66 -20.55
C MET A 280 16.58 16.84 -20.80
N ALA A 281 15.44 17.49 -21.01
CA ALA A 281 14.19 16.81 -21.30
C ALA A 281 14.31 16.05 -22.62
N VAL A 282 13.90 14.79 -22.57
CA VAL A 282 13.79 13.93 -23.75
C VAL A 282 12.33 13.62 -24.01
N ASP A 283 11.98 13.56 -25.30
CA ASP A 283 10.60 13.26 -25.71
C ASP A 283 10.18 11.82 -25.39
N ARG A 284 11.16 10.91 -25.19
CA ARG A 284 10.94 9.49 -24.86
C ARG A 284 12.00 8.96 -23.91
N LEU A 285 11.55 8.16 -22.95
CA LEU A 285 12.40 7.42 -22.02
C LEU A 285 12.85 6.09 -22.65
N GLU A 286 13.66 6.17 -23.71
CA GLU A 286 14.16 5.02 -24.47
C GLU A 286 15.65 5.22 -24.78
N GLY A 287 16.49 4.19 -24.57
CA GLY A 287 17.91 4.23 -24.92
C GLY A 287 18.82 3.59 -23.86
N PRO A 288 20.13 3.45 -24.16
CA PRO A 288 21.12 2.86 -23.26
C PRO A 288 21.39 3.71 -22.00
N ASP A 289 21.03 5.00 -22.02
CA ASP A 289 21.23 5.92 -20.90
C ASP A 289 20.15 5.78 -19.80
N PHE A 290 19.05 5.10 -20.09
CA PHE A 290 17.95 4.86 -19.16
C PHE A 290 18.04 3.44 -18.61
N VAL A 291 18.76 3.29 -17.49
CA VAL A 291 18.92 2.01 -16.79
C VAL A 291 17.92 1.91 -15.64
N ASP A 292 17.24 0.76 -15.53
CA ASP A 292 16.35 0.47 -14.41
C ASP A 292 17.14 0.04 -13.17
N HIS A 293 17.80 1.02 -12.56
CA HIS A 293 18.56 0.83 -11.32
C HIS A 293 17.70 0.32 -10.17
N TYR A 294 16.38 0.57 -10.19
CA TYR A 294 15.47 0.07 -9.17
C TYR A 294 15.36 -1.46 -9.24
N THR A 295 15.10 -2.00 -10.44
CA THR A 295 15.00 -3.47 -10.63
C THR A 295 16.33 -4.14 -10.29
N GLU A 296 17.47 -3.59 -10.73
CA GLU A 296 18.80 -4.11 -10.38
C GLU A 296 19.06 -4.09 -8.86
N ALA A 297 18.71 -2.99 -8.18
CA ALA A 297 18.86 -2.89 -6.73
C ALA A 297 17.95 -3.89 -6.00
N LEU A 298 16.72 -4.07 -6.48
CA LEU A 298 15.79 -5.04 -5.93
C LEU A 298 16.29 -6.48 -6.10
N GLU A 299 16.84 -6.82 -7.26
CA GLU A 299 17.47 -8.13 -7.50
C GLU A 299 18.63 -8.40 -6.53
N LYS A 300 19.49 -7.40 -6.29
CA LYS A 300 20.57 -7.51 -5.29
C LYS A 300 20.02 -7.75 -3.88
N VAL A 301 18.95 -7.06 -3.49
CA VAL A 301 18.27 -7.27 -2.21
C VAL A 301 17.67 -8.68 -2.11
N ILE A 302 17.03 -9.16 -3.19
CA ILE A 302 16.46 -10.51 -3.25
C ILE A 302 17.57 -11.55 -3.09
N GLU A 303 18.70 -11.38 -3.78
CA GLU A 303 19.84 -12.29 -3.70
C GLU A 303 20.44 -12.31 -2.28
N ALA A 304 20.68 -11.15 -1.68
CA ALA A 304 21.18 -11.04 -0.31
C ALA A 304 20.25 -11.76 0.68
N LYS A 305 18.93 -11.56 0.57
CA LYS A 305 17.93 -12.25 1.40
C LYS A 305 17.90 -13.77 1.14
N ARG A 306 18.12 -14.21 -0.10
CA ARG A 306 18.18 -15.63 -0.47
C ARG A 306 19.38 -16.31 0.19
N GLU A 307 20.53 -15.66 0.18
CA GLU A 307 21.81 -16.18 0.67
C GLU A 307 22.07 -15.88 2.16
N ASP A 308 21.14 -15.20 2.85
CA ASP A 308 21.28 -14.79 4.26
C ASP A 308 22.48 -13.84 4.50
N ARG A 309 22.77 -13.01 3.50
CA ARG A 309 23.84 -12.00 3.55
C ARG A 309 23.29 -10.65 4.01
N GLU A 310 24.18 -9.77 4.46
CA GLU A 310 23.83 -8.39 4.76
C GLU A 310 23.21 -7.71 3.54
N LEU A 311 22.20 -6.87 3.79
CA LEU A 311 21.53 -6.14 2.73
C LEU A 311 22.54 -5.20 2.06
N PRO A 312 22.51 -5.06 0.72
CA PRO A 312 23.36 -4.10 0.03
C PRO A 312 23.08 -2.71 0.59
N GLU A 313 24.14 -1.99 0.98
CA GLU A 313 24.00 -0.59 1.39
C GLU A 313 23.39 0.21 0.23
N ALA A 314 22.43 1.07 0.57
CA ALA A 314 21.99 2.07 -0.39
C ALA A 314 23.24 2.87 -0.80
N PRO A 315 23.51 3.05 -2.11
CA PRO A 315 24.65 3.85 -2.51
C PRO A 315 24.54 5.21 -1.80
N GLU A 316 25.55 5.57 -1.02
CA GLU A 316 25.62 6.93 -0.49
C GLU A 316 25.46 7.86 -1.70
N PRO A 317 24.60 8.89 -1.62
CA PRO A 317 24.56 9.88 -2.68
C PRO A 317 26.00 10.33 -2.91
N GLU A 318 26.50 10.16 -4.14
CA GLU A 318 27.86 10.57 -4.48
C GLU A 318 28.01 11.99 -3.95
N LYS A 319 28.86 12.15 -2.93
CA LYS A 319 29.14 13.48 -2.40
C LYS A 319 29.66 14.24 -3.61
N PRO A 320 28.98 15.30 -4.07
CA PRO A 320 29.42 16.02 -5.25
C PRO A 320 30.88 16.36 -5.02
N PRO A 321 31.76 16.17 -6.03
CA PRO A 321 33.19 16.36 -5.86
C PRO A 321 33.42 17.67 -5.14
N GLY A 322 34.09 17.57 -3.99
CA GLY A 322 34.22 18.66 -3.05
C GLY A 322 34.68 19.91 -3.78
N LYS A 323 33.85 20.96 -3.69
CA LYS A 323 34.11 22.29 -4.23
C LYS A 323 34.10 22.32 -5.77
N VAL A 324 32.90 22.40 -6.35
CA VAL A 324 32.72 22.99 -7.69
C VAL A 324 33.05 24.48 -7.56
N LEU A 325 34.34 24.79 -7.64
CA LEU A 325 34.78 26.14 -7.97
C LEU A 325 34.48 26.32 -9.45
N ASP A 326 33.35 26.98 -9.68
CA ASP A 326 32.76 27.41 -10.95
C ASP A 326 31.73 26.45 -11.57
N LEU A 327 30.49 26.54 -11.07
CA LEU A 327 29.30 25.86 -11.62
C LEU A 327 29.13 26.15 -13.12
N MET A 328 29.55 27.33 -13.60
CA MET A 328 29.49 27.70 -15.01
C MET A 328 30.43 26.84 -15.88
N ALA A 329 31.62 26.52 -15.38
CA ALA A 329 32.60 25.71 -16.08
C ALA A 329 32.14 24.24 -16.17
N ALA A 330 31.59 23.70 -15.07
CA ALA A 330 31.02 22.36 -15.06
C ALA A 330 29.79 22.24 -15.99
N LEU A 331 28.96 23.30 -16.05
CA LEU A 331 27.83 23.37 -16.97
C LEU A 331 28.27 23.44 -18.43
N GLN A 332 29.26 24.29 -18.77
CA GLN A 332 29.82 24.38 -20.12
C GLN A 332 30.40 23.05 -20.59
N GLU A 333 31.13 22.34 -19.73
CA GLU A 333 31.69 21.02 -20.05
C GLU A 333 30.58 19.98 -20.32
N SER A 334 29.48 20.03 -19.55
CA SER A 334 28.33 19.16 -19.77
C SER A 334 27.57 19.50 -21.07
N VAL A 335 27.48 20.79 -21.42
CA VAL A 335 26.89 21.26 -22.69
C VAL A 335 27.74 20.83 -23.89
N GLU A 336 29.07 20.89 -23.79
CA GLU A 336 29.97 20.45 -24.86
C GLU A 336 29.95 18.93 -25.05
N LYS A 337 29.93 18.15 -23.96
CA LYS A 337 29.74 16.68 -24.04
C LYS A 337 28.42 16.31 -24.71
N ALA A 338 27.33 17.02 -24.39
CA ALA A 338 26.04 16.81 -25.03
C ALA A 338 26.06 17.13 -26.53
N LYS A 339 26.74 18.22 -26.94
CA LYS A 339 26.94 18.57 -28.37
C LYS A 339 27.80 17.55 -29.13
N ALA A 340 28.88 17.07 -28.51
CA ALA A 340 29.75 16.06 -29.10
C ALA A 340 29.01 14.73 -29.35
N SER A 341 28.10 14.33 -28.45
CA SER A 341 27.27 13.13 -28.63
C SER A 341 26.26 13.23 -29.79
N ARG A 342 25.92 14.45 -30.22
CA ARG A 342 25.01 14.74 -31.34
C ARG A 342 25.71 14.97 -32.69
N GLY A 343 27.04 14.99 -32.74
CA GLY A 343 27.79 15.08 -34.00
C GLY A 343 27.71 16.42 -34.73
N GLU A 344 27.68 17.54 -34.00
CA GLU A 344 27.78 18.89 -34.59
C GLU A 344 29.25 19.36 -34.60
N ASP A 345 29.84 19.53 -35.79
CA ASP A 345 31.18 20.10 -35.99
C ASP A 345 31.19 21.61 -35.65
N THR A 346 32.19 22.04 -34.88
CA THR A 346 32.44 23.44 -34.58
C THR A 346 33.54 23.96 -35.48
N ASP A 347 33.19 24.86 -36.41
CA ASP A 347 34.16 25.67 -37.13
C ASP A 347 33.59 27.09 -37.27
N THR A 348 34.07 28.02 -36.43
CA THR A 348 34.69 29.31 -36.78
C THR A 348 34.65 30.27 -35.59
N GLU A 349 35.82 30.84 -35.32
CA GLU A 349 36.26 31.65 -34.17
C GLU A 349 35.54 32.99 -33.96
N ALA A 350 35.41 33.42 -32.71
CA ALA A 350 35.22 34.83 -32.34
C ALA A 350 36.32 35.28 -31.36
N GLN A 351 37.04 36.32 -31.79
CA GLN A 351 38.25 36.87 -31.18
C GLN A 351 38.03 37.51 -29.80
N VAL A 352 38.93 37.19 -28.88
CA VAL A 352 39.03 37.80 -27.54
C VAL A 352 39.80 39.12 -27.64
N HIS A 353 39.17 40.23 -27.25
CA HIS A 353 39.87 41.48 -26.96
C HIS A 353 40.05 41.65 -25.44
N GLU A 354 41.30 41.74 -25.00
CA GLU A 354 41.65 42.09 -23.62
C GLU A 354 41.33 43.56 -23.31
N ILE A 355 40.68 43.80 -22.17
CA ILE A 355 40.44 45.14 -21.60
C ILE A 355 41.30 45.26 -20.31
N PRO A 356 42.02 46.38 -20.10
CA PRO A 356 43.10 46.46 -19.11
C PRO A 356 42.61 46.54 -17.66
N ALA A 357 43.41 45.94 -16.77
CA ALA A 357 43.21 45.91 -15.33
C ALA A 357 43.13 47.31 -14.70
N LYS A 358 42.10 47.56 -13.88
CA LYS A 358 42.00 48.73 -12.99
C LYS A 358 42.27 48.31 -11.54
N LYS A 359 43.26 49.00 -10.94
CA LYS A 359 43.79 48.84 -9.56
C LYS A 359 42.73 48.97 -8.46
N PRO A 360 42.98 48.42 -7.25
CA PRO A 360 42.07 48.49 -6.12
C PRO A 360 42.09 49.87 -5.46
N ALA A 361 40.93 50.36 -5.02
CA ALA A 361 40.83 51.57 -4.21
C ALA A 361 40.02 51.32 -2.92
N ALA A 362 40.77 51.39 -1.82
CA ALA A 362 40.50 51.85 -0.44
C ALA A 362 39.10 51.72 0.23
N LYS A 363 39.16 51.35 1.52
CA LYS A 363 38.06 51.22 2.50
C LYS A 363 37.58 52.54 3.14
N ALA A 364 36.26 52.53 3.48
CA ALA A 364 35.56 53.06 4.67
C ALA A 364 35.18 54.58 4.74
N PRO A 365 34.21 55.03 5.60
CA PRO A 365 33.39 54.31 6.59
C PRO A 365 31.85 54.59 6.58
N ALA A 366 31.17 53.93 7.51
CA ALA A 366 29.73 53.78 7.72
C ALA A 366 28.89 55.05 8.00
N LYS A 367 27.57 54.95 7.75
CA LYS A 367 26.53 55.68 8.51
C LYS A 367 25.40 54.76 8.97
N LYS A 368 25.11 54.90 10.27
CA LYS A 368 24.04 54.30 11.07
C LYS A 368 22.63 54.66 10.58
N THR A 369 21.67 53.96 11.21
CA THR A 369 20.24 54.29 11.49
C THR A 369 19.24 53.52 10.64
N VAL A 370 18.12 52.98 11.12
CA VAL A 370 17.50 52.90 12.47
C VAL A 370 16.46 51.77 12.40
N ALA A 371 16.25 51.08 13.52
CA ALA A 371 15.17 50.11 13.70
C ALA A 371 13.78 50.74 13.49
N LYS A 372 12.85 50.03 12.84
CA LYS A 372 11.42 50.24 13.11
C LYS A 372 10.64 48.93 13.15
N LYS A 373 9.87 48.89 14.23
CA LYS A 373 9.03 47.86 14.83
C LYS A 373 7.68 47.78 14.10
N THR A 374 6.89 46.76 14.47
CA THR A 374 5.41 46.64 14.37
C THR A 374 4.85 46.35 12.96
N THR A 375 3.85 45.48 12.74
CA THR A 375 2.78 44.95 13.61
C THR A 375 2.05 43.80 12.90
N ALA A 376 1.47 42.90 13.69
CA ALA A 376 0.53 41.87 13.27
C ALA A 376 -0.75 42.43 12.62
N LYS A 377 -1.33 41.69 11.65
CA LYS A 377 -2.78 41.77 11.37
C LYS A 377 -3.39 40.42 10.95
N LYS A 378 -4.13 39.90 11.93
CA LYS A 378 -5.31 39.02 11.97
C LYS A 378 -6.11 38.80 10.67
N ALA A 379 -6.30 37.51 10.38
CA ALA A 379 -7.49 36.75 9.93
C ALA A 379 -8.45 37.28 8.84
N ALA A 380 -8.78 36.40 7.89
CA ALA A 380 -10.11 36.32 7.28
C ALA A 380 -10.49 34.86 7.00
N ALA A 381 -11.71 34.52 7.40
CA ALA A 381 -12.29 33.19 7.46
C ALA A 381 -12.78 32.67 6.10
N ARG A 382 -12.67 31.36 5.88
CA ARG A 382 -13.29 30.62 4.78
C ARG A 382 -14.71 30.17 5.19
N LYS A 383 -15.73 30.59 4.44
CA LYS A 383 -17.09 30.00 4.45
C LYS A 383 -17.18 28.86 3.41
N PRO A 384 -18.04 27.86 3.62
CA PRO A 384 -18.11 26.66 2.79
C PRO A 384 -19.01 26.86 1.57
N ARG A 385 -18.65 26.26 0.42
CA ARG A 385 -19.53 26.12 -0.74
C ARG A 385 -20.23 24.76 -0.69
N ARG A 386 -21.54 24.81 -0.88
CA ARG A 386 -22.51 23.72 -0.88
C ARG A 386 -22.79 23.32 -2.34
N SER A 387 -22.83 22.00 -2.57
CA SER A 387 -23.61 21.23 -3.55
C SER A 387 -23.87 21.77 -4.97
N ALA A 388 -23.45 20.98 -5.95
CA ALA A 388 -24.35 20.37 -6.93
C ALA A 388 -23.97 18.88 -7.04
#